data_AF-A7H1T7-F1
#
_entry.id   AF-A7H1T7-F1
#
_cell.length_a   1.000
_cell.length_b   1.000
_cell.length_c   1.000
_cell.angle_alpha   90.00
_cell.angle_beta   90.00
_cell.angle_gamma   90.00
#
_symmetry.space_group_name_H-M   'P 1'
#
loop_
_entity.id
_entity.type
_entity.pdbx_description
1 polymer ?
#
loop_
_entity_poly.entity_id
_entity_poly.type
_entity_poly.pdbx_seq_one_letter_code
_entity_poly.pdbx_strand_id
1 'polypeptide(L)'
;MKKIIFSLCFFILYLGAQEFKFIDANISKEDEGIYALVEKYVDLNNQIKEFKKNNDENSSTFNGILSEFEKDKKTILAKIPDMIVGQKINEEAVARFLKAKEKLLDVQKKNINKPYIYTDATLNLVYFNIVESFYSSLFEVEKLFKNTASSEDLIATVDKAMENLQNSSNVNLDSFKSKITNPEELEKITLKERYISNAVDSYSEILKYLRSNADLLESNYIFSLLELQVWIDRINEAIGVGFINIGKIVISALVLVFFISLRCFFANIVYFFLVQLFYRDKNDVDDIKVIVIENIKKPVGFFLIVYAISICLTIATYPAPLSINLSNFFHIVYAVLIAWLILKMLDGYGMVLVSKLAQKSGKKEVVNLIIKILYFVIIIIALLYILAQLGFNISAIIASLGIGGLAVALAAKDIIANFFASILLLFDNSFNQGDWVEVSGIEGTVVEIGLRKTTIRTFDNCLVFLPNSTIMGANIKNWSKRRMGRHVRMYLGVGYDATPEKLEQCVKDLREFLHTSDLVAHDEDSALKYGDHTTKYRQNLVSINDLEGYKNACYVALSEFADSSINIELYFYTKEIGGKDFREARQSLMLEFMRIIEKNGLTFAFPSRSIYIENLPPLDLQAKAIK
;
A
#
# COMPACT_ATOMS: atom_id res chain seq x y z
N MET A 1 47.04 10.78 7.26
CA MET A 1 47.32 9.70 8.24
C MET A 1 48.12 10.13 9.49
N LYS A 2 48.96 11.18 9.47
CA LYS A 2 49.65 11.69 10.69
C LYS A 2 49.01 12.91 11.39
N LYS A 3 47.87 13.42 10.88
CA LYS A 3 47.10 14.53 11.49
C LYS A 3 45.76 14.10 12.13
N ILE A 4 45.54 12.78 12.25
CA ILE A 4 44.33 12.19 12.88
C ILE A 4 44.62 11.72 14.33
N ILE A 5 45.86 11.90 14.81
CA ILE A 5 46.31 11.41 16.13
C ILE A 5 46.35 12.51 17.21
N PHE A 6 45.91 13.74 16.91
CA PHE A 6 46.08 14.88 17.83
C PHE A 6 44.77 15.54 18.32
N SER A 7 43.68 14.77 18.44
CA SER A 7 42.40 15.32 18.90
C SER A 7 41.52 14.24 19.54
N LEU A 8 42.03 13.61 20.60
CA LEU A 8 41.22 12.94 21.60
C LEU A 8 41.44 13.73 22.88
N CYS A 9 40.41 14.06 23.66
CA CYS A 9 40.41 14.06 25.13
C CYS A 9 38.99 14.21 25.70
N PHE A 10 38.54 13.21 26.42
CA PHE A 10 38.33 13.31 27.87
C PHE A 10 38.51 11.90 28.43
N PHE A 11 39.65 11.64 29.06
CA PHE A 11 39.81 10.50 29.95
C PHE A 11 40.79 10.88 31.06
N ILE A 12 40.54 10.35 32.25
CA ILE A 12 41.34 10.41 33.50
C ILE A 12 40.88 11.46 34.51
N LEU A 13 39.75 11.13 35.13
CA LEU A 13 39.74 10.90 36.58
C LEU A 13 39.39 9.43 36.84
N TYR A 14 40.00 8.85 37.89
CA TYR A 14 39.71 7.51 38.43
C TYR A 14 40.27 6.28 37.69
N LEU A 15 41.59 6.06 37.84
CA LEU A 15 42.15 4.71 37.78
C LEU A 15 41.76 3.94 39.04
N GLY A 16 40.64 3.23 38.93
CA GLY A 16 40.41 1.82 39.31
C GLY A 16 39.77 1.50 40.68
N ALA A 17 38.81 0.60 40.63
CA ALA A 17 38.12 0.08 41.80
C ALA A 17 38.82 -1.19 42.30
N GLN A 18 39.49 -1.04 43.45
CA GLN A 18 39.84 -2.05 44.46
C GLN A 18 41.19 -2.81 44.42
N GLU A 19 41.99 -2.74 43.37
CA GLU A 19 43.48 -2.82 43.46
C GLU A 19 44.17 -1.55 42.94
N PHE A 20 43.37 -0.49 42.89
CA PHE A 20 43.68 0.81 42.32
C PHE A 20 43.29 1.91 43.33
N LYS A 21 43.67 1.74 44.61
CA LYS A 21 43.41 2.71 45.67
C LYS A 21 44.64 3.59 45.91
N PHE A 22 44.79 4.62 45.09
CA PHE A 22 45.54 5.82 45.43
C PHE A 22 44.86 7.02 44.75
N ILE A 23 44.07 7.77 45.51
CA ILE A 23 44.06 9.24 45.64
C ILE A 23 42.67 9.75 46.11
N ASP A 24 42.76 10.76 46.97
CA ASP A 24 41.78 11.39 47.84
C ASP A 24 40.37 11.67 47.31
N ALA A 25 39.44 11.54 48.25
CA ALA A 25 38.04 11.97 48.20
C ALA A 25 37.85 13.50 48.26
N ASN A 26 38.73 14.29 47.65
CA ASN A 26 38.66 15.76 47.66
C ASN A 26 38.75 16.37 46.26
N ILE A 27 38.04 15.79 45.29
CA ILE A 27 37.66 16.48 44.05
C ILE A 27 36.15 16.68 44.10
N SER A 28 35.75 17.94 44.02
CA SER A 28 34.40 18.47 44.24
C SER A 28 33.33 17.76 43.42
N LYS A 29 32.16 17.61 44.05
CA LYS A 29 30.89 17.04 43.55
C LYS A 29 30.26 17.74 42.32
N GLU A 30 31.02 18.40 41.44
CA GLU A 30 30.47 19.40 40.50
C GLU A 30 30.78 19.20 39.00
N ASP A 31 31.42 18.11 38.55
CA ASP A 31 31.71 17.97 37.10
C ASP A 31 30.55 17.34 36.30
N GLU A 32 29.75 18.19 35.63
CA GLU A 32 28.64 17.87 34.72
C GLU A 32 29.09 17.46 33.29
N GLY A 33 30.19 16.73 33.13
CA GLY A 33 30.72 16.35 31.81
C GLY A 33 30.08 15.10 31.19
N ILE A 34 30.24 14.91 29.87
CA ILE A 34 29.77 13.69 29.15
C ILE A 34 30.32 12.41 29.78
N TYR A 35 31.57 12.44 30.24
CA TYR A 35 32.23 11.29 30.87
C TYR A 35 31.54 10.89 32.16
N ALA A 36 31.23 11.85 33.03
CA ALA A 36 30.53 11.59 34.28
C ALA A 36 29.14 10.98 34.03
N LEU A 37 28.44 11.42 32.98
CA LEU A 37 27.16 10.83 32.58
C LEU A 37 27.32 9.40 32.04
N VAL A 38 28.32 9.16 31.19
CA VAL A 38 28.61 7.82 30.66
C VAL A 38 29.00 6.86 31.78
N GLU A 39 29.90 7.25 32.69
CA GLU A 39 30.30 6.43 33.83
C GLU A 39 29.13 6.18 34.78
N LYS A 40 28.29 7.19 35.03
CA LYS A 40 27.05 7.00 35.79
C LYS A 40 26.12 5.99 35.12
N TYR A 41 26.05 5.98 33.79
CA TYR A 41 25.28 5.00 33.03
C TYR A 41 25.88 3.59 33.13
N VAL A 42 27.21 3.47 33.05
CA VAL A 42 27.94 2.19 33.21
C VAL A 42 27.73 1.62 34.62
N ASP A 43 27.88 2.45 35.65
CA ASP A 43 27.66 2.05 37.05
C ASP A 43 26.21 1.65 37.30
N LEU A 44 25.24 2.43 36.78
CA LEU A 44 23.83 2.09 36.87
C LEU A 44 23.52 0.74 36.21
N ASN A 45 24.11 0.45 35.04
CA ASN A 45 23.98 -0.86 34.39
C ASN A 45 24.59 -1.99 35.24
N ASN A 46 25.71 -1.74 35.91
CA ASN A 46 26.31 -2.70 36.83
C ASN A 46 25.42 -2.95 38.05
N GLN A 47 24.87 -1.88 38.64
CA GLN A 47 23.92 -1.97 39.75
C GLN A 47 22.67 -2.76 39.35
N ILE A 48 22.11 -2.54 38.15
CA ILE A 48 20.97 -3.31 37.63
C ILE A 48 21.33 -4.79 37.48
N LYS A 49 22.52 -5.13 36.96
CA LYS A 49 22.96 -6.51 36.80
C LYS A 49 23.13 -7.21 38.16
N GLU A 50 23.75 -6.56 39.13
CA GLU A 50 23.89 -7.08 40.50
C GLU A 50 22.52 -7.18 41.21
N PHE A 51 21.63 -6.19 41.03
CA PHE A 51 20.28 -6.22 41.57
C PHE A 51 19.46 -7.39 41.02
N LYS A 52 19.51 -7.64 39.70
CA LYS A 52 18.85 -8.78 39.06
C LYS A 52 19.40 -10.12 39.55
N LYS A 53 20.70 -10.21 39.78
CA LYS A 53 21.36 -11.44 40.26
C LYS A 53 20.99 -11.79 41.71
N ASN A 54 20.80 -10.79 42.56
CA ASN A 54 20.67 -10.97 44.01
C ASN A 54 19.21 -10.96 44.52
N ASN A 55 18.21 -10.75 43.65
CA ASN A 55 16.80 -10.62 44.04
C ASN A 55 15.86 -11.51 43.20
N ASP A 56 14.68 -11.84 43.75
CA ASP A 56 13.65 -12.64 43.08
C ASP A 56 12.82 -11.78 42.11
N GLU A 57 12.87 -12.15 40.82
CA GLU A 57 12.21 -11.46 39.71
C GLU A 57 10.67 -11.42 39.83
N ASN A 58 10.07 -12.30 40.65
CA ASN A 58 8.61 -12.38 40.81
C ASN A 58 8.04 -11.43 41.87
N SER A 59 8.86 -10.67 42.60
CA SER A 59 8.37 -9.75 43.64
C SER A 59 7.88 -8.42 43.06
N SER A 60 6.78 -7.88 43.60
CA SER A 60 6.23 -6.58 43.17
C SER A 60 7.19 -5.41 43.46
N THR A 61 7.97 -5.50 44.54
CA THR A 61 9.02 -4.55 44.93
C THR A 61 10.18 -4.53 43.92
N PHE A 62 10.54 -5.70 43.36
CA PHE A 62 11.58 -5.81 42.34
C PHE A 62 11.23 -5.03 41.06
N ASN A 63 9.99 -5.19 40.56
CA ASN A 63 9.53 -4.47 39.38
C ASN A 63 9.45 -2.95 39.59
N GLY A 64 9.07 -2.51 40.79
CA GLY A 64 9.07 -1.09 41.15
C GLY A 64 10.47 -0.47 41.09
N ILE A 65 11.44 -1.08 41.77
CA ILE A 65 12.83 -0.59 41.81
C ILE A 65 13.48 -0.67 40.42
N LEU A 66 13.25 -1.75 39.66
CA LEU A 66 13.78 -1.87 38.30
C LEU A 66 13.21 -0.78 37.37
N SER A 67 11.93 -0.44 37.50
CA SER A 67 11.34 0.66 36.73
C SER A 67 11.95 2.03 37.04
N GLU A 68 12.38 2.24 38.28
CA GLU A 68 13.08 3.46 38.71
C GLU A 68 14.48 3.52 38.10
N PHE A 69 15.23 2.41 38.12
CA PHE A 69 16.52 2.32 37.43
C PHE A 69 16.41 2.57 35.93
N GLU A 70 15.41 2.00 35.25
CA GLU A 70 15.19 2.24 33.82
C GLU A 70 14.80 3.69 33.51
N LYS A 71 14.05 4.35 34.41
CA LYS A 71 13.74 5.79 34.31
C LYS A 71 15.01 6.64 34.41
N ASP A 72 15.91 6.30 35.33
CA ASP A 72 17.20 6.98 35.47
C ASP A 72 18.09 6.77 34.24
N LYS A 73 18.16 5.54 33.69
CA LYS A 73 18.84 5.26 32.41
C LYS A 73 18.32 6.15 31.30
N LYS A 74 16.99 6.22 31.11
CA LYS A 74 16.36 7.05 30.09
C LYS A 74 16.68 8.54 30.27
N THR A 75 16.71 9.01 31.51
CA THR A 75 17.05 10.40 31.85
C THR A 75 18.51 10.73 31.51
N ILE A 76 19.44 9.80 31.75
CA ILE A 76 20.84 9.96 31.37
C ILE A 76 20.97 9.97 29.84
N LEU A 77 20.40 8.97 29.15
CA LEU A 77 20.45 8.85 27.69
C LEU A 77 19.93 10.12 26.98
N ALA A 78 18.83 10.70 27.46
CA ALA A 78 18.25 11.90 26.88
C ALA A 78 19.17 13.15 26.97
N LYS A 79 20.12 13.18 27.90
CA LYS A 79 21.10 14.27 28.06
C LYS A 79 22.38 14.07 27.24
N ILE A 80 22.64 12.86 26.77
CA ILE A 80 23.88 12.51 26.05
C ILE A 80 24.08 13.38 24.79
N PRO A 81 23.07 13.56 23.90
CA PRO A 81 23.26 14.36 22.69
C PRO A 81 23.73 15.79 22.96
N ASP A 82 23.12 16.47 23.93
CA ASP A 82 23.47 17.85 24.31
C ASP A 82 24.91 17.92 24.85
N MET A 83 25.28 16.94 25.67
CA MET A 83 26.59 16.86 26.31
C MET A 83 27.70 16.44 25.33
N ILE A 84 27.36 15.79 24.21
CA ILE A 84 28.33 15.47 23.16
C ILE A 84 28.87 16.74 22.51
N VAL A 85 28.06 17.78 22.37
CA VAL A 85 28.48 19.01 21.69
C VAL A 85 29.28 19.96 22.59
N GLY A 86 29.06 19.88 23.91
CA GLY A 86 29.78 20.67 24.90
C GLY A 86 31.15 20.12 25.29
N GLN A 87 31.63 19.06 24.63
CA GLN A 87 32.90 18.41 24.99
C GLN A 87 34.10 19.34 24.75
N LYS A 88 35.01 19.41 25.73
CA LYS A 88 36.29 20.10 25.60
C LYS A 88 37.43 19.11 25.78
N ILE A 89 38.43 19.22 24.90
CA ILE A 89 39.62 18.36 24.91
C ILE A 89 40.59 18.81 26.01
N ASN A 90 40.83 17.98 27.03
CA ASN A 90 41.87 18.15 28.05
C ASN A 90 43.19 17.43 27.70
N GLU A 91 44.08 18.10 26.95
CA GLU A 91 45.31 17.55 26.36
C GLU A 91 46.19 16.75 27.35
N GLU A 92 46.28 17.18 28.60
CA GLU A 92 47.06 16.49 29.64
C GLU A 92 46.50 15.12 29.99
N ALA A 93 45.18 14.97 29.91
CA ALA A 93 44.47 13.75 30.22
C ALA A 93 44.73 12.66 29.17
N VAL A 94 44.82 13.01 27.88
CA VAL A 94 45.19 12.03 26.84
C VAL A 94 46.66 11.70 26.80
N ALA A 95 47.54 12.66 27.07
CA ALA A 95 48.95 12.36 27.26
C ALA A 95 49.15 11.30 28.36
N ARG A 96 48.41 11.41 29.48
CA ARG A 96 48.39 10.41 30.55
C ARG A 96 47.80 9.06 30.11
N PHE A 97 46.70 9.06 29.35
CA PHE A 97 46.07 7.83 28.84
C PHE A 97 47.00 7.05 27.90
N LEU A 98 47.60 7.73 26.92
CA LEU A 98 48.52 7.11 25.97
C LEU A 98 49.77 6.57 26.68
N LYS A 99 50.32 7.31 27.64
CA LYS A 99 51.45 6.86 28.46
C LYS A 99 51.12 5.64 29.32
N ALA A 100 49.90 5.59 29.89
CA ALA A 100 49.44 4.43 30.65
C ALA A 100 49.26 3.20 29.74
N LYS A 101 48.68 3.39 28.55
CA LYS A 101 48.54 2.34 27.53
C LYS A 101 49.90 1.80 27.07
N GLU A 102 50.88 2.67 26.83
CA GLU A 102 52.24 2.30 26.46
C GLU A 102 52.95 1.51 27.57
N LYS A 103 52.80 1.94 28.83
CA LYS A 103 53.33 1.22 29.98
C LYS A 103 52.70 -0.18 30.10
N LEU A 104 51.40 -0.31 29.88
CA LEU A 104 50.71 -1.61 29.91
C LEU A 104 51.17 -2.54 28.77
N LEU A 105 51.44 -2.00 27.58
CA LEU A 105 52.03 -2.75 26.46
C LEU A 105 53.42 -3.30 26.83
N ASP A 106 54.25 -2.51 27.51
CA ASP A 106 55.56 -2.94 28.00
C ASP A 106 55.44 -4.03 29.09
N VAL A 107 54.49 -3.86 30.03
CA VAL A 107 54.19 -4.88 31.07
C VAL A 107 53.72 -6.19 30.43
N GLN A 108 52.83 -6.13 29.44
CA GLN A 108 52.33 -7.31 28.72
C GLN A 108 53.48 -8.04 28.01
N LYS A 109 54.33 -7.31 27.26
CA LYS A 109 55.47 -7.89 26.53
C LYS A 109 56.52 -8.51 27.45
N LYS A 110 56.83 -7.88 28.59
CA LYS A 110 57.85 -8.37 29.54
C LYS A 110 57.41 -9.57 30.37
N ASN A 111 56.10 -9.81 30.51
CA ASN A 111 55.55 -10.82 31.40
C ASN A 111 54.83 -11.97 30.68
N ILE A 112 55.18 -12.26 29.42
CA ILE A 112 54.59 -13.37 28.62
C ILE A 112 54.59 -14.72 29.38
N ASN A 113 55.60 -14.94 30.24
CA ASN A 113 55.76 -16.17 31.00
C ASN A 113 55.03 -16.17 32.36
N LYS A 114 54.33 -15.10 32.73
CA LYS A 114 53.55 -14.98 33.98
C LYS A 114 52.05 -14.88 33.65
N PRO A 115 51.29 -15.99 33.69
CA PRO A 115 49.92 -16.04 33.20
C PRO A 115 48.99 -14.97 33.78
N TYR A 116 48.99 -14.77 35.11
CA TYR A 116 48.14 -13.75 35.74
C TYR A 116 48.47 -12.32 35.29
N ILE A 117 49.75 -11.92 35.37
CA ILE A 117 50.19 -10.55 35.02
C ILE A 117 49.97 -10.26 33.53
N TYR A 118 50.22 -11.25 32.67
CA TYR A 118 49.95 -11.12 31.25
C TYR A 118 48.45 -10.94 30.96
N THR A 119 47.61 -11.78 31.56
CA THR A 119 46.14 -11.70 31.39
C THR A 119 45.59 -10.39 31.95
N ASP A 120 46.05 -9.94 33.12
CA ASP A 120 45.64 -8.66 33.71
C ASP A 120 46.02 -7.46 32.82
N ALA A 121 47.27 -7.40 32.36
CA ALA A 121 47.74 -6.36 31.46
C ALA A 121 46.97 -6.37 30.13
N THR A 122 46.66 -7.56 29.60
CA THR A 122 45.87 -7.73 28.38
C THR A 122 44.44 -7.20 28.57
N LEU A 123 43.77 -7.56 29.66
CA LEU A 123 42.42 -7.06 29.96
C LEU A 123 42.39 -5.53 30.14
N ASN A 124 43.40 -4.96 30.81
CA ASN A 124 43.51 -3.50 30.90
C ASN A 124 43.69 -2.86 29.52
N LEU A 125 44.51 -3.44 28.63
CA LEU A 125 44.68 -2.94 27.26
C LEU A 125 43.38 -3.04 26.44
N VAL A 126 42.62 -4.12 26.60
CA VAL A 126 41.30 -4.27 25.98
C VAL A 126 40.36 -3.18 26.45
N TYR A 127 40.27 -2.95 27.76
CA TYR A 127 39.46 -1.86 28.32
C TYR A 127 39.86 -0.50 27.75
N PHE A 128 41.16 -0.21 27.66
CA PHE A 128 41.67 1.03 27.06
C PHE A 128 41.26 1.16 25.58
N ASN A 129 41.36 0.09 24.78
CA ASN A 129 40.94 0.11 23.38
C ASN A 129 39.44 0.37 23.22
N ILE A 130 38.61 -0.23 24.09
CA ILE A 130 37.15 -0.04 24.10
C ILE A 130 36.80 1.42 24.42
N VAL A 131 37.42 1.98 25.47
CA VAL A 131 37.24 3.40 25.86
C VAL A 131 37.67 4.32 24.71
N GLU A 132 38.85 4.09 24.13
CA GLU A 132 39.34 4.87 22.99
C GLU A 132 38.37 4.82 21.80
N SER A 133 37.89 3.62 21.45
CA SER A 133 36.95 3.43 20.34
C SER A 133 35.62 4.16 20.57
N PHE A 134 35.05 4.05 21.77
CA PHE A 134 33.79 4.68 22.11
C PHE A 134 33.88 6.22 22.08
N TYR A 135 34.84 6.81 22.80
CA TYR A 135 34.96 8.27 22.87
C TYR A 135 35.41 8.88 21.54
N SER A 136 36.26 8.20 20.77
CA SER A 136 36.58 8.65 19.40
C SER A 136 35.34 8.72 18.52
N SER A 137 34.42 7.77 18.69
CA SER A 137 33.16 7.77 17.95
C SER A 137 32.23 8.91 18.38
N LEU A 138 32.17 9.22 19.69
CA LEU A 138 31.42 10.39 20.17
C LEU A 138 31.98 11.71 19.59
N PHE A 139 33.29 11.82 19.39
CA PHE A 139 33.90 12.98 18.71
C PHE A 139 33.49 13.09 17.23
N GLU A 140 33.38 11.98 16.51
CA GLU A 140 32.87 12.00 15.14
C GLU A 140 31.40 12.43 15.10
N VAL A 141 30.58 11.95 16.05
CA VAL A 141 29.19 12.39 16.22
C VAL A 141 29.10 13.89 16.56
N GLU A 142 29.98 14.40 17.43
CA GLU A 142 30.07 15.84 17.74
C GLU A 142 30.35 16.68 16.49
N LYS A 143 31.29 16.24 15.64
CA LYS A 143 31.60 16.93 14.38
C LYS A 143 30.39 16.99 13.46
N LEU A 144 29.63 15.90 13.37
CA LEU A 144 28.39 15.88 12.59
C LEU A 144 27.38 16.88 13.13
N PHE A 145 27.16 16.94 14.45
CA PHE A 145 26.26 17.94 15.03
C PHE A 145 26.69 19.38 14.75
N LYS A 146 27.99 19.68 14.85
CA LYS A 146 28.53 21.04 14.55
C LYS A 146 28.42 21.43 13.08
N ASN A 147 28.52 20.45 12.18
CA ASN A 147 28.48 20.63 10.73
C ASN A 147 27.09 20.38 10.14
N THR A 148 26.04 20.24 10.97
CA THR A 148 24.67 19.88 10.58
C THR A 148 24.58 18.43 10.09
N ALA A 149 24.18 17.53 11.00
CA ALA A 149 24.06 16.10 10.75
C ALA A 149 22.75 15.75 10.01
N SER A 150 22.85 14.93 8.96
CA SER A 150 21.71 14.15 8.45
C SER A 150 21.50 12.91 9.32
N SER A 151 20.27 12.40 9.40
CA SER A 151 20.02 11.19 10.19
C SER A 151 20.74 9.97 9.60
N GLU A 152 20.88 9.91 8.27
CA GLU A 152 21.59 8.84 7.55
C GLU A 152 23.10 8.83 7.88
N ASP A 153 23.75 10.00 7.85
CA ASP A 153 25.19 10.11 8.19
C ASP A 153 25.45 9.76 9.66
N LEU A 154 24.54 10.15 10.55
CA LEU A 154 24.61 9.81 11.96
C LEU A 154 24.44 8.31 12.18
N ILE A 155 23.46 7.67 11.52
CA ILE A 155 23.27 6.21 11.58
C ILE A 155 24.53 5.49 11.08
N ALA A 156 25.07 5.89 9.92
CA ALA A 156 26.26 5.27 9.35
C ALA A 156 27.49 5.39 10.27
N THR A 157 27.67 6.56 10.89
CA THR A 157 28.78 6.82 11.83
C THR A 157 28.63 5.98 13.10
N VAL A 158 27.41 5.87 13.63
CA VAL A 158 27.12 5.08 14.82
C VAL A 158 27.22 3.57 14.54
N ASP A 159 26.79 3.10 13.36
CA ASP A 159 26.93 1.69 12.96
C ASP A 159 28.41 1.30 12.89
N LYS A 160 29.25 2.15 12.29
CA LYS A 160 30.72 1.98 12.29
C LYS A 160 31.31 2.01 13.71
N ALA A 161 30.81 2.87 14.59
CA ALA A 161 31.23 2.93 15.98
C ALA A 161 30.92 1.61 16.73
N MET A 162 29.72 1.06 16.52
CA MET A 162 29.31 -0.21 17.10
C MET A 162 30.16 -1.37 16.59
N GLU A 163 30.50 -1.40 15.29
CA GLU A 163 31.40 -2.40 14.71
C GLU A 163 32.82 -2.32 15.33
N ASN A 164 33.38 -1.12 15.43
CA ASN A 164 34.70 -0.91 16.04
C ASN A 164 34.73 -1.31 17.52
N LEU A 165 33.65 -1.02 18.25
CA LEU A 165 33.49 -1.40 19.66
C LEU A 165 33.49 -2.93 19.83
N GLN A 166 32.75 -3.64 18.99
CA GLN A 166 32.73 -5.10 18.97
C GLN A 166 34.10 -5.69 18.66
N ASN A 167 34.77 -5.18 17.61
CA ASN A 167 36.11 -5.62 17.22
C ASN A 167 37.14 -5.38 18.32
N SER A 168 37.05 -4.26 19.04
CA SER A 168 37.96 -3.90 20.14
C SER A 168 37.76 -4.73 21.40
N SER A 169 36.58 -5.31 21.58
CA SER A 169 36.23 -6.17 22.73
C SER A 169 36.56 -7.66 22.53
N ASN A 170 36.78 -8.10 21.28
CA ASN A 170 36.94 -9.51 20.95
C ASN A 170 38.37 -9.99 21.23
N VAL A 171 38.61 -10.52 22.43
CA VAL A 171 39.90 -11.13 22.81
C VAL A 171 39.68 -12.51 23.41
N ASN A 172 40.30 -13.53 22.81
CA ASN A 172 40.30 -14.90 23.33
C ASN A 172 41.33 -15.03 24.46
N LEU A 173 40.87 -15.18 25.70
CA LEU A 173 41.70 -15.31 26.90
C LEU A 173 41.67 -16.73 27.50
N ASP A 174 40.90 -17.66 26.94
CA ASP A 174 40.65 -19.00 27.50
C ASP A 174 41.95 -19.82 27.65
N SER A 175 42.85 -19.67 26.69
CA SER A 175 44.16 -20.35 26.67
C SER A 175 45.15 -19.84 27.74
N PHE A 176 44.93 -18.64 28.28
CA PHE A 176 45.77 -18.05 29.33
C PHE A 176 45.10 -18.15 30.71
N LYS A 177 43.77 -18.07 30.76
CA LYS A 177 42.97 -18.25 31.98
C LYS A 177 43.12 -19.67 32.54
N SER A 178 43.18 -20.68 31.67
CA SER A 178 43.46 -22.07 32.05
C SER A 178 44.85 -22.31 32.68
N LYS A 179 45.78 -21.35 32.56
CA LYS A 179 47.13 -21.40 33.15
C LYS A 179 47.24 -20.68 34.49
N ILE A 180 46.16 -20.06 34.97
CA ILE A 180 46.10 -19.38 36.28
C ILE A 180 45.61 -20.41 37.31
N THR A 181 46.48 -20.79 38.25
CA THR A 181 46.18 -21.83 39.25
C THR A 181 45.67 -21.27 40.58
N ASN A 182 45.85 -19.97 40.84
CA ASN A 182 45.42 -19.31 42.08
C ASN A 182 43.93 -18.88 41.98
N PRO A 183 43.04 -19.37 42.86
CA PRO A 183 41.61 -19.02 42.86
C PRO A 183 41.33 -17.52 43.03
N GLU A 184 42.09 -16.81 43.88
CA GLU A 184 41.89 -15.37 44.14
C GLU A 184 42.26 -14.53 42.91
N GLU A 185 43.34 -14.90 42.23
CA GLU A 185 43.76 -14.26 40.97
C GLU A 185 42.72 -14.49 39.87
N LEU A 186 42.17 -15.71 39.78
CA LEU A 186 41.14 -16.06 38.82
C LEU A 186 39.83 -15.28 39.08
N GLU A 187 39.47 -15.07 40.35
CA GLU A 187 38.32 -14.26 40.74
C GLU A 187 38.49 -12.79 40.33
N LYS A 188 39.67 -12.18 40.57
CA LYS A 188 39.99 -10.81 40.14
C LYS A 188 39.90 -10.63 38.62
N ILE A 189 40.45 -11.57 37.85
CA ILE A 189 40.35 -11.59 36.38
C ILE A 189 38.88 -11.69 35.95
N THR A 190 38.09 -12.57 36.59
CA THR A 190 36.67 -12.76 36.26
C THR A 190 35.81 -11.54 36.63
N LEU A 191 36.14 -10.83 37.70
CA LEU A 191 35.50 -9.54 38.04
C LEU A 191 35.82 -8.47 37.01
N LYS A 192 37.07 -8.40 36.53
CA LYS A 192 37.49 -7.44 35.51
C LYS A 192 36.84 -7.73 34.15
N GLU A 193 36.73 -9.00 33.74
CA GLU A 193 35.98 -9.41 32.55
C GLU A 193 34.52 -8.97 32.62
N ARG A 194 33.86 -9.18 33.78
CA ARG A 194 32.48 -8.72 34.01
C ARG A 194 32.34 -7.21 33.90
N TYR A 195 33.27 -6.46 34.48
CA TYR A 195 33.27 -5.00 34.37
C TYR A 195 33.44 -4.52 32.92
N ILE A 196 34.39 -5.11 32.18
CA ILE A 196 34.63 -4.78 30.77
C ILE A 196 33.40 -5.11 29.92
N SER A 197 32.81 -6.29 30.10
CA SER A 197 31.57 -6.68 29.43
C SER A 197 30.44 -5.68 29.75
N ASN A 198 30.30 -5.26 31.00
CA ASN A 198 29.33 -4.24 31.37
C ASN A 198 29.58 -2.89 30.69
N ALA A 199 30.83 -2.45 30.58
CA ALA A 199 31.18 -1.24 29.88
C ALA A 199 30.85 -1.33 28.37
N VAL A 200 31.16 -2.45 27.71
CA VAL A 200 30.83 -2.68 26.29
C VAL A 200 29.33 -2.65 26.05
N ASP A 201 28.55 -3.36 26.88
CA ASP A 201 27.09 -3.35 26.79
C ASP A 201 26.54 -1.93 26.95
N SER A 202 27.04 -1.21 27.94
CA SER A 202 26.62 0.17 28.24
C SER A 202 26.93 1.13 27.09
N TYR A 203 28.14 1.07 26.54
CA TYR A 203 28.54 1.86 25.37
C TYR A 203 27.71 1.50 24.13
N SER A 204 27.44 0.21 23.91
CA SER A 204 26.58 -0.25 22.82
C SER A 204 25.15 0.27 22.96
N GLU A 205 24.58 0.28 24.17
CA GLU A 205 23.25 0.84 24.43
C GLU A 205 23.18 2.35 24.16
N ILE A 206 24.21 3.11 24.56
CA ILE A 206 24.30 4.55 24.28
C ILE A 206 24.35 4.79 22.76
N LEU A 207 25.18 4.04 22.04
CA LEU A 207 25.26 4.14 20.58
C LEU A 207 23.93 3.75 19.92
N LYS A 208 23.31 2.65 20.33
CA LYS A 208 21.97 2.24 19.84
C LYS A 208 20.91 3.30 20.10
N TYR A 209 20.98 4.00 21.24
CA TYR A 209 20.09 5.11 21.55
C TYR A 209 20.27 6.26 20.56
N LEU A 210 21.52 6.69 20.29
CA LEU A 210 21.80 7.73 19.29
C LEU A 210 21.30 7.32 17.91
N ARG A 211 21.56 6.07 17.51
CA ARG A 211 21.09 5.49 16.24
C ARG A 211 19.56 5.50 16.11
N SER A 212 18.85 5.06 17.15
CA SER A 212 17.39 4.90 17.12
C SER A 212 16.64 6.23 17.20
N ASN A 213 17.33 7.30 17.61
CA ASN A 213 16.78 8.65 17.70
C ASN A 213 17.44 9.60 16.68
N ALA A 214 18.14 9.07 15.67
CA ALA A 214 18.86 9.88 14.69
C ALA A 214 17.96 10.91 13.98
N ASP A 215 16.76 10.50 13.59
CA ASP A 215 15.77 11.38 12.95
C ASP A 215 15.35 12.55 13.85
N LEU A 216 15.30 12.33 15.18
CA LEU A 216 14.92 13.36 16.15
C LEU A 216 16.07 14.31 16.47
N LEU A 217 17.31 13.85 16.24
CA LEU A 217 18.56 14.59 16.44
C LEU A 217 19.03 15.30 15.17
N GLU A 218 18.41 15.01 14.03
CA GLU A 218 18.67 15.69 12.77
C GLU A 218 18.42 17.19 12.95
N SER A 219 19.32 18.00 12.40
CA SER A 219 19.09 19.43 12.32
C SER A 219 17.81 19.74 11.54
N ASN A 220 17.14 20.85 11.84
CA ASN A 220 15.99 21.25 11.03
C ASN A 220 16.41 21.38 9.55
N TYR A 221 15.63 20.81 8.64
CA TYR A 221 15.91 20.80 7.20
C TYR A 221 16.31 22.17 6.64
N ILE A 222 15.61 23.25 7.00
CA ILE A 222 15.94 24.60 6.52
C ILE A 222 17.23 25.14 7.14
N PHE A 223 17.50 24.79 8.39
CA PHE A 223 18.76 25.15 9.05
C PHE A 223 19.97 24.52 8.32
N SER A 224 19.82 23.26 7.93
CA SER A 224 20.78 22.51 7.11
C SER A 224 20.92 23.07 5.70
N LEU A 225 19.81 23.13 4.96
CA LEU A 225 19.78 23.50 3.54
C LEU A 225 20.38 24.89 3.28
N LEU A 226 20.15 25.84 4.18
CA LEU A 226 20.65 27.21 4.06
C LEU A 226 22.01 27.42 4.74
N GLU A 227 22.61 26.36 5.29
CA GLU A 227 23.85 26.39 6.05
C GLU A 227 23.86 27.52 7.10
N LEU A 228 22.77 27.65 7.87
CA LEU A 228 22.57 28.81 8.76
C LEU A 228 23.67 28.94 9.81
N GLN A 229 24.30 27.83 10.18
CA GLN A 229 25.50 27.79 11.03
C GLN A 229 26.64 28.69 10.51
N VAL A 230 26.95 28.62 9.21
CA VAL A 230 28.05 29.39 8.59
C VAL A 230 27.75 30.89 8.67
N TRP A 231 26.49 31.26 8.50
CA TRP A 231 26.05 32.66 8.60
C TRP A 231 26.06 33.17 10.03
N ILE A 232 25.66 32.34 11.01
CA ILE A 232 25.74 32.68 12.43
C ILE A 232 27.20 32.96 12.82
N ASP A 233 28.12 32.09 12.43
CA ASP A 233 29.54 32.21 12.76
C ASP A 233 30.16 33.46 12.12
N ARG A 234 29.91 33.70 10.82
CA ARG A 234 30.38 34.91 10.12
C ARG A 234 29.90 36.21 10.79
N ILE A 235 28.64 36.26 11.23
CA ILE A 235 28.08 37.44 11.89
C ILE A 235 28.71 37.63 13.28
N ASN A 236 28.90 36.53 14.03
CA ASN A 236 29.55 36.58 15.34
C ASN A 236 31.00 37.08 15.23
N GLU A 237 31.77 36.60 14.25
CA GLU A 237 33.15 37.06 13.99
C GLU A 237 33.21 38.53 13.61
N ALA A 238 32.26 39.02 12.82
CA ALA A 238 32.23 40.41 12.35
C ALA A 238 31.92 41.45 13.46
N ILE A 239 31.16 41.07 14.49
CA ILE A 239 30.64 42.02 15.50
C ILE A 239 31.48 42.04 16.79
N GLY A 240 32.27 41.00 17.08
CA GLY A 240 33.29 41.01 18.13
C GLY A 240 32.79 41.12 19.58
N VAL A 241 31.49 40.95 19.85
CA VAL A 241 30.92 40.99 21.20
C VAL A 241 30.80 39.57 21.77
N GLY A 242 31.74 39.18 22.63
CA GLY A 242 31.83 37.80 23.16
C GLY A 242 30.73 37.38 24.15
N PHE A 243 29.94 38.32 24.68
CA PHE A 243 28.93 38.02 25.70
C PHE A 243 27.56 37.61 25.12
N ILE A 244 27.26 37.98 23.88
CA ILE A 244 25.95 37.74 23.24
C ILE A 244 26.20 37.19 21.83
N ASN A 245 25.60 36.04 21.53
CA ASN A 245 25.61 35.46 20.18
C ASN A 245 24.69 36.26 19.24
N ILE A 246 25.16 37.41 18.75
CA ILE A 246 24.38 38.33 17.91
C ILE A 246 23.98 37.66 16.59
N GLY A 247 24.84 36.80 16.02
CA GLY A 247 24.53 36.01 14.83
C GLY A 247 23.27 35.16 14.99
N LYS A 248 23.07 34.53 16.16
CA LYS A 248 21.86 33.75 16.44
C LYS A 248 20.60 34.63 16.47
N ILE A 249 20.69 35.81 17.08
CA ILE A 249 19.55 36.75 17.18
C ILE A 249 19.17 37.29 15.79
N VAL A 250 20.16 37.73 15.00
CA VAL A 250 19.94 38.27 13.66
C VAL A 250 19.31 37.24 12.73
N ILE A 251 19.88 36.03 12.66
CA ILE A 251 19.35 34.96 11.80
C ILE A 251 17.96 34.52 12.26
N SER A 252 17.71 34.40 13.58
CA SER A 252 16.38 34.07 14.09
C SER A 252 15.33 35.14 13.73
N ALA A 253 15.68 36.43 13.82
CA ALA A 253 14.80 37.51 13.42
C ALA A 253 14.49 37.48 11.92
N LEU A 254 15.50 37.22 11.07
CA LEU A 254 15.31 37.07 9.62
C LEU A 254 14.40 35.89 9.28
N VAL A 255 14.59 34.74 9.94
CA VAL A 255 13.72 33.56 9.79
C VAL A 255 12.27 33.88 10.17
N LEU A 256 12.04 34.52 11.32
CA LEU A 256 10.70 34.91 11.74
C LEU A 256 10.03 35.86 10.74
N VAL A 257 10.74 36.89 10.30
CA VAL A 257 10.23 37.84 9.29
C VAL A 257 9.92 37.12 7.98
N PHE A 258 10.80 36.22 7.53
CA PHE A 258 10.59 35.42 6.33
C PHE A 258 9.32 34.57 6.42
N PHE A 259 9.13 33.80 7.49
CA PHE A 259 7.95 32.93 7.62
C PHE A 259 6.65 33.70 7.89
N ILE A 260 6.70 34.82 8.60
CA ILE A 260 5.55 35.73 8.76
C ILE A 260 5.18 36.36 7.41
N SER A 261 6.17 36.81 6.63
CA SER A 261 5.97 37.32 5.28
C SER A 261 5.40 36.24 4.35
N LEU A 262 5.95 35.03 4.41
CA LEU A 262 5.48 33.87 3.66
C LEU A 262 4.04 33.54 4.03
N ARG A 263 3.65 33.57 5.30
CA ARG A 263 2.25 33.39 5.72
C ARG A 263 1.31 34.40 5.03
N CYS A 264 1.71 35.66 4.93
CA CYS A 264 0.92 36.70 4.27
C CYS A 264 0.85 36.47 2.75
N PHE A 265 1.97 36.13 2.12
CA PHE A 265 2.06 35.94 0.67
C PHE A 265 1.45 34.61 0.19
N PHE A 266 1.58 33.54 0.98
CA PHE A 266 1.10 32.19 0.66
C PHE A 266 -0.40 32.16 0.41
N ALA A 267 -1.19 32.95 1.15
CA ALA A 267 -2.63 33.09 0.90
C ALA A 267 -2.91 33.58 -0.53
N ASN A 268 -2.09 34.49 -1.05
CA ASN A 268 -2.22 35.03 -2.40
C ASN A 268 -1.65 34.07 -3.46
N ILE A 269 -0.57 33.34 -3.17
CA ILE A 269 -0.05 32.28 -4.06
C ILE A 269 -1.08 31.18 -4.25
N VAL A 270 -1.62 30.63 -3.15
CA VAL A 270 -2.60 29.55 -3.19
C VAL A 270 -3.83 29.98 -3.97
N TYR A 271 -4.29 31.21 -3.76
CA TYR A 271 -5.36 31.79 -4.56
C TYR A 271 -5.02 31.81 -6.05
N PHE A 272 -3.86 32.36 -6.42
CA PHE A 272 -3.42 32.46 -7.80
C PHE A 272 -3.36 31.09 -8.49
N PHE A 273 -2.72 30.11 -7.84
CA PHE A 273 -2.55 28.76 -8.40
C PHE A 273 -3.87 27.99 -8.50
N LEU A 274 -4.73 28.08 -7.47
CA LEU A 274 -6.03 27.39 -7.47
C LEU A 274 -7.01 27.96 -8.50
N VAL A 275 -7.06 29.29 -8.66
CA VAL A 275 -7.90 29.91 -9.69
C VAL A 275 -7.42 29.52 -11.09
N GLN A 276 -6.10 29.52 -11.32
CA GLN A 276 -5.51 29.22 -12.62
C GLN A 276 -5.67 27.73 -13.02
N LEU A 277 -5.64 26.80 -12.06
CA LEU A 277 -5.75 25.37 -12.34
C LEU A 277 -7.21 24.90 -12.49
N PHE A 278 -8.15 25.51 -11.75
CA PHE A 278 -9.52 24.98 -11.64
C PHE A 278 -10.62 25.82 -12.31
N TYR A 279 -10.39 27.08 -12.73
CA TYR A 279 -11.49 27.91 -13.25
C TYR A 279 -11.17 28.73 -14.51
N ARG A 280 -12.06 28.55 -15.51
CA ARG A 280 -12.11 29.29 -16.78
C ARG A 280 -13.36 30.19 -16.89
N ASP A 281 -14.29 30.14 -15.93
CA ASP A 281 -15.57 30.87 -15.95
C ASP A 281 -15.74 31.75 -14.69
N LYS A 282 -16.31 32.96 -14.84
CA LYS A 282 -16.20 34.08 -13.87
C LYS A 282 -17.19 34.05 -12.69
N ASN A 283 -18.33 33.37 -12.81
CA ASN A 283 -19.44 33.52 -11.86
C ASN A 283 -19.40 32.54 -10.66
N ASP A 284 -18.66 31.43 -10.74
CA ASP A 284 -18.47 30.45 -9.63
C ASP A 284 -17.23 30.78 -8.75
N VAL A 285 -16.51 31.85 -9.08
CA VAL A 285 -15.16 32.12 -8.56
C VAL A 285 -15.19 32.69 -7.14
N ASP A 286 -16.14 33.57 -6.81
CA ASP A 286 -16.14 34.29 -5.54
C ASP A 286 -16.59 33.42 -4.35
N ASP A 287 -17.59 32.55 -4.53
CA ASP A 287 -18.08 31.66 -3.45
C ASP A 287 -17.04 30.59 -3.07
N ILE A 288 -16.32 30.05 -4.05
CA ILE A 288 -15.31 29.01 -3.83
C ILE A 288 -14.00 29.63 -3.30
N LYS A 289 -13.69 30.86 -3.69
CA LYS A 289 -12.56 31.64 -3.17
C LYS A 289 -12.66 31.83 -1.66
N VAL A 290 -13.85 32.17 -1.14
CA VAL A 290 -14.08 32.27 0.31
C VAL A 290 -13.91 30.90 0.97
N ILE A 291 -14.55 29.86 0.43
CA ILE A 291 -14.57 28.53 1.04
C ILE A 291 -13.18 27.88 1.09
N VAL A 292 -12.37 27.97 0.02
CA VAL A 292 -11.10 27.22 -0.04
C VAL A 292 -9.94 28.01 0.58
N ILE A 293 -9.86 29.33 0.36
CA ILE A 293 -8.76 30.14 0.90
C ILE A 293 -8.90 30.26 2.42
N GLU A 294 -10.09 30.52 2.95
CA GLU A 294 -10.24 30.71 4.39
C GLU A 294 -9.97 29.42 5.18
N ASN A 295 -10.35 28.27 4.60
CA ASN A 295 -10.15 26.96 5.22
C ASN A 295 -8.68 26.51 5.20
N ILE A 296 -7.90 26.87 4.17
CA ILE A 296 -6.48 26.48 4.05
C ILE A 296 -5.54 27.49 4.72
N LYS A 297 -5.86 28.79 4.65
CA LYS A 297 -4.99 29.88 5.14
C LYS A 297 -4.69 29.77 6.63
N LYS A 298 -5.68 29.38 7.45
CA LYS A 298 -5.50 29.25 8.91
C LYS A 298 -4.55 28.09 9.27
N PRO A 299 -4.81 26.83 8.86
CA PRO A 299 -3.90 25.72 9.15
C PRO A 299 -2.48 25.95 8.64
N VAL A 300 -2.31 26.41 7.40
CA VAL A 300 -0.96 26.68 6.87
C VAL A 300 -0.29 27.83 7.62
N GLY A 301 -1.02 28.90 7.93
CA GLY A 301 -0.46 30.01 8.69
C GLY A 301 0.03 29.61 10.08
N PHE A 302 -0.71 28.73 10.79
CA PHE A 302 -0.25 28.17 12.07
C PHE A 302 0.95 27.23 11.87
N PHE A 303 0.92 26.37 10.85
CA PHE A 303 2.05 25.50 10.51
C PHE A 303 3.34 26.30 10.28
N LEU A 304 3.29 27.34 9.45
CA LEU A 304 4.46 28.18 9.16
C LEU A 304 5.01 28.88 10.41
N ILE A 305 4.15 29.32 11.33
CA ILE A 305 4.59 29.94 12.59
C ILE A 305 5.26 28.91 13.49
N VAL A 306 4.64 27.75 13.69
CA VAL A 306 5.23 26.70 14.54
C VAL A 306 6.56 26.23 13.94
N TYR A 307 6.63 26.10 12.62
CA TYR A 307 7.86 25.74 11.92
C TYR A 307 8.94 26.81 12.07
N ALA A 308 8.60 28.10 11.98
CA ALA A 308 9.53 29.20 12.24
C ALA A 308 10.06 29.19 13.68
N ILE A 309 9.19 28.93 14.66
CA ILE A 309 9.57 28.81 16.08
C ILE A 309 10.53 27.62 16.26
N SER A 310 10.25 26.49 15.63
CA SER A 310 11.13 25.32 15.67
C SER A 310 12.52 25.62 15.11
N ILE A 311 12.61 26.29 13.95
CA ILE A 311 13.90 26.72 13.39
C ILE A 311 14.62 27.69 14.32
N CYS A 312 13.91 28.67 14.90
CA CYS A 312 14.50 29.61 15.86
C CYS A 312 15.06 28.91 17.10
N LEU A 313 14.39 27.87 17.58
CA LEU A 313 14.89 27.06 18.69
C LEU A 313 16.12 26.25 18.27
N THR A 314 16.15 25.68 17.06
CA THR A 314 17.36 25.03 16.52
C THR A 314 18.53 26.01 16.45
N ILE A 315 18.29 27.24 15.98
CA ILE A 315 19.31 28.31 15.96
C ILE A 315 19.78 28.66 17.38
N ALA A 316 18.86 28.71 18.35
CA ALA A 316 19.18 29.03 19.72
C ALA A 316 20.08 27.96 20.36
N THR A 317 19.75 26.68 20.16
CA THR A 317 20.49 25.53 20.75
C THR A 317 21.76 25.16 20.00
N TYR A 318 21.92 25.56 18.73
CA TYR A 318 23.14 25.35 17.95
C TYR A 318 24.41 25.73 18.75
N PRO A 319 25.47 24.91 18.78
CA PRO A 319 25.69 23.70 17.97
C PRO A 319 25.04 22.42 18.47
N ALA A 320 24.35 22.44 19.62
CA ALA A 320 23.67 21.26 20.14
C ALA A 320 22.39 20.96 19.35
N PRO A 321 22.08 19.67 19.08
CA PRO A 321 20.80 19.31 18.51
C PRO A 321 19.65 19.72 19.45
N LEU A 322 18.44 19.81 18.91
CA LEU A 322 17.27 19.99 19.77
C LEU A 322 17.11 18.75 20.66
N SER A 323 16.84 18.97 21.95
CA SER A 323 16.54 17.84 22.84
C SER A 323 15.41 16.97 22.27
N ILE A 324 15.55 15.65 22.42
CA ILE A 324 14.64 14.66 21.83
C ILE A 324 13.17 14.91 22.22
N ASN A 325 12.91 15.32 23.47
CA ASN A 325 11.56 15.63 23.94
C ASN A 325 10.95 16.82 23.19
N LEU A 326 11.75 17.86 22.92
CA LEU A 326 11.30 19.06 22.22
C LEU A 326 11.12 18.78 20.72
N SER A 327 12.01 17.97 20.13
CA SER A 327 11.87 17.47 18.76
C SER A 327 10.56 16.69 18.59
N ASN A 328 10.29 15.71 19.47
CA ASN A 328 9.04 14.96 19.49
C ASN A 328 7.80 15.86 19.65
N PHE A 329 7.86 16.87 20.52
CA PHE A 329 6.78 17.84 20.65
C PHE A 329 6.47 18.53 19.32
N PHE A 330 7.49 19.01 18.60
CA PHE A 330 7.30 19.62 17.29
C PHE A 330 6.74 18.64 16.26
N HIS A 331 7.25 17.40 16.19
CA HIS A 331 6.70 16.36 15.31
C HIS A 331 5.21 16.07 15.58
N ILE A 332 4.81 15.99 16.85
CA ILE A 332 3.41 15.82 17.24
C ILE A 332 2.57 17.02 16.81
N VAL A 333 3.04 18.24 17.06
CA VAL A 333 2.34 19.47 16.64
C VAL A 333 2.22 19.51 15.11
N TYR A 334 3.28 19.17 14.36
CA TYR A 334 3.22 19.08 12.90
C TYR A 334 2.21 18.05 12.43
N ALA A 335 2.16 16.87 13.04
CA ALA A 335 1.18 15.85 12.70
C ALA A 335 -0.27 16.35 12.89
N VAL A 336 -0.54 17.03 14.01
CA VAL A 336 -1.85 17.62 14.28
C VAL A 336 -2.20 18.73 13.29
N LEU A 337 -1.24 19.61 12.97
CA LEU A 337 -1.47 20.72 12.03
C LEU A 337 -1.65 20.24 10.59
N ILE A 338 -0.90 19.21 10.17
CA ILE A 338 -1.06 18.57 8.86
C ILE A 338 -2.41 17.86 8.79
N ALA A 339 -2.78 17.09 9.82
CA ALA A 339 -4.09 16.46 9.88
C ALA A 339 -5.21 17.51 9.80
N TRP A 340 -5.11 18.60 10.57
CA TRP A 340 -6.07 19.70 10.54
C TRP A 340 -6.15 20.36 9.16
N LEU A 341 -5.01 20.57 8.50
CA LEU A 341 -4.94 21.08 7.12
C LEU A 341 -5.68 20.14 6.15
N ILE A 342 -5.37 18.85 6.16
CA ILE A 342 -5.99 17.87 5.25
C ILE A 342 -7.51 17.80 5.49
N LEU A 343 -7.95 17.76 6.76
CA LEU A 343 -9.38 17.76 7.10
C LEU A 343 -10.08 19.02 6.58
N LYS A 344 -9.46 20.20 6.71
CA LYS A 344 -10.03 21.45 6.18
C LYS A 344 -10.03 21.52 4.66
N MET A 345 -9.04 20.95 4.00
CA MET A 345 -9.05 20.77 2.55
C MET A 345 -10.22 19.88 2.11
N LEU A 346 -10.47 18.81 2.88
CA LEU A 346 -11.55 17.87 2.62
C LEU A 346 -12.94 18.49 2.84
N ASP A 347 -13.12 19.31 3.88
CA ASP A 347 -14.33 20.13 4.06
C ASP A 347 -14.57 21.08 2.88
N GLY A 348 -13.53 21.82 2.49
CA GLY A 348 -13.62 22.80 1.41
C GLY A 348 -14.03 22.17 0.09
N TYR A 349 -13.38 21.07 -0.29
CA TYR A 349 -13.73 20.31 -1.50
C TYR A 349 -15.07 19.60 -1.36
N GLY A 350 -15.34 19.01 -0.20
CA GLY A 350 -16.56 18.29 0.12
C GLY A 350 -17.80 19.16 -0.05
N MET A 351 -17.78 20.40 0.42
CA MET A 351 -18.90 21.33 0.25
C MET A 351 -19.21 21.65 -1.22
N VAL A 352 -18.17 21.87 -2.03
CA VAL A 352 -18.32 22.12 -3.47
C VAL A 352 -18.86 20.89 -4.20
N LEU A 353 -18.39 19.70 -3.82
CA LEU A 353 -18.84 18.46 -4.44
C LEU A 353 -20.29 18.12 -4.05
N VAL A 354 -20.63 18.33 -2.77
CA VAL A 354 -22.00 18.17 -2.26
C VAL A 354 -22.94 19.15 -2.94
N SER A 355 -22.58 20.43 -3.10
CA SER A 355 -23.45 21.44 -3.73
C SER A 355 -23.72 21.14 -5.20
N LYS A 356 -22.72 20.65 -5.96
CA LYS A 356 -22.91 20.23 -7.35
C LYS A 356 -23.75 18.96 -7.50
N LEU A 357 -23.56 17.96 -6.63
CA LEU A 357 -24.30 16.69 -6.68
C LEU A 357 -25.72 16.78 -6.10
N ALA A 358 -25.93 17.69 -5.15
CA ALA A 358 -27.22 18.09 -4.62
C ALA A 358 -28.24 18.45 -5.70
N GLN A 359 -27.79 19.26 -6.66
CA GLN A 359 -28.65 19.80 -7.71
C GLN A 359 -29.02 18.75 -8.77
N LYS A 360 -28.19 17.72 -8.95
CA LYS A 360 -28.33 16.75 -10.06
C LYS A 360 -28.86 15.37 -9.69
N SER A 361 -28.66 14.88 -8.46
CA SER A 361 -28.83 13.42 -8.22
C SER A 361 -29.43 13.01 -6.87
N GLY A 362 -29.66 13.93 -5.93
CA GLY A 362 -30.18 13.57 -4.60
C GLY A 362 -29.28 12.65 -3.77
N LYS A 363 -28.00 12.45 -4.15
CA LYS A 363 -27.05 11.54 -3.48
C LYS A 363 -26.14 12.25 -2.46
N LYS A 364 -26.64 13.28 -1.78
CA LYS A 364 -25.83 14.06 -0.82
C LYS A 364 -25.30 13.20 0.32
N GLU A 365 -26.10 12.24 0.75
CA GLU A 365 -25.84 11.33 1.85
C GLU A 365 -24.60 10.47 1.58
N VAL A 366 -24.43 10.01 0.33
CA VAL A 366 -23.28 9.18 -0.09
C VAL A 366 -21.98 9.99 -0.01
N VAL A 367 -21.99 11.23 -0.48
CA VAL A 367 -20.81 12.10 -0.43
C VAL A 367 -20.43 12.41 1.02
N ASN A 368 -21.43 12.73 1.85
CA ASN A 368 -21.20 13.00 3.27
C ASN A 368 -20.66 11.76 4.01
N LEU A 369 -21.14 10.56 3.66
CA LEU A 369 -20.61 9.30 4.20
C LEU A 369 -19.14 9.11 3.83
N ILE A 370 -18.78 9.30 2.55
CA ILE A 370 -17.39 9.19 2.08
C ILE A 370 -16.48 10.18 2.83
N ILE A 371 -16.93 11.42 2.98
CA ILE A 371 -16.21 12.46 3.74
C ILE A 371 -15.96 11.98 5.17
N LYS A 372 -16.98 11.49 5.89
CA LYS A 372 -16.83 10.99 7.26
C LYS A 372 -15.87 9.81 7.38
N ILE A 373 -15.89 8.89 6.39
CA ILE A 373 -14.95 7.76 6.35
C ILE A 373 -13.51 8.28 6.20
N LEU A 374 -13.27 9.21 5.29
CA LEU A 374 -11.94 9.81 5.10
C LEU A 374 -11.46 10.55 6.35
N TYR A 375 -12.36 11.28 7.02
CA TYR A 375 -12.09 11.92 8.33
C TYR A 375 -11.56 10.91 9.36
N PHE A 376 -12.26 9.80 9.52
CA PHE A 376 -11.89 8.73 10.44
C PHE A 376 -10.51 8.16 10.11
N VAL A 377 -10.23 7.89 8.82
CA VAL A 377 -8.93 7.36 8.36
C VAL A 377 -7.80 8.35 8.63
N ILE A 378 -7.97 9.63 8.33
CA ILE A 378 -6.95 10.67 8.55
C ILE A 378 -6.63 10.80 10.04
N ILE A 379 -7.63 10.79 10.91
CA ILE A 379 -7.44 10.85 12.37
C ILE A 379 -6.68 9.63 12.87
N ILE A 380 -7.00 8.42 12.39
CA ILE A 380 -6.26 7.20 12.75
C ILE A 380 -4.79 7.31 12.33
N ILE A 381 -4.51 7.75 11.10
CA ILE A 381 -3.14 7.88 10.61
C ILE A 381 -2.35 8.89 11.46
N ALA A 382 -2.96 10.05 11.75
CA ALA A 382 -2.34 11.06 12.61
C ALA A 382 -2.08 10.53 14.03
N LEU A 383 -3.03 9.79 14.61
CA LEU A 383 -2.89 9.18 15.92
C LEU A 383 -1.76 8.13 15.95
N LEU A 384 -1.67 7.27 14.94
CA LEU A 384 -0.59 6.28 14.83
C LEU A 384 0.78 6.94 14.72
N TYR A 385 0.88 8.00 13.90
CA TYR A 385 2.12 8.77 13.79
C TYR A 385 2.52 9.40 15.14
N ILE A 386 1.57 10.01 15.86
CA ILE A 386 1.81 10.58 17.19
C ILE A 386 2.28 9.51 18.18
N LEU A 387 1.63 8.33 18.19
CA LEU A 387 2.04 7.21 19.05
C LEU A 387 3.46 6.73 18.71
N ALA A 388 3.83 6.69 17.43
CA ALA A 388 5.18 6.34 17.00
C ALA A 388 6.22 7.30 17.59
N GLN A 389 5.95 8.61 17.55
CA GLN A 389 6.84 9.63 18.11
C GLN A 389 6.93 9.60 19.63
N LEU A 390 5.89 9.10 20.31
CA LEU A 390 5.93 8.84 21.75
C LEU A 390 6.71 7.56 22.12
N GLY A 391 7.22 6.82 21.12
CA GLY A 391 7.98 5.60 21.30
C GLY A 391 7.13 4.34 21.46
N PHE A 392 5.82 4.39 21.16
CA PHE A 392 4.99 3.19 21.14
C PHE A 392 5.29 2.34 19.91
N ASN A 393 5.36 1.02 20.09
CA ASN A 393 5.48 0.09 18.98
C ASN A 393 4.15 0.00 18.23
N ILE A 394 4.03 0.75 17.14
CA ILE A 394 2.82 0.78 16.29
C ILE A 394 2.63 -0.50 15.47
N SER A 395 3.62 -1.39 15.36
CA SER A 395 3.55 -2.59 14.53
C SER A 395 2.42 -3.53 14.99
N ALA A 396 2.21 -3.67 16.30
CA ALA A 396 1.11 -4.47 16.86
C ALA A 396 -0.27 -3.88 16.54
N ILE A 397 -0.38 -2.54 16.57
CA ILE A 397 -1.62 -1.82 16.25
C ILE A 397 -1.91 -1.91 14.74
N ILE A 398 -0.90 -1.72 13.89
CA ILE A 398 -1.01 -1.87 12.43
C ILE A 398 -1.39 -3.32 12.08
N ALA A 399 -0.81 -4.32 12.75
CA ALA A 399 -1.17 -5.72 12.53
C ALA A 399 -2.65 -5.97 12.89
N SER A 400 -3.13 -5.42 14.00
CA SER A 400 -4.53 -5.53 14.43
C SER A 400 -5.49 -4.80 13.46
N LEU A 401 -5.14 -3.59 13.02
CA LEU A 401 -5.86 -2.86 11.99
C LEU A 401 -5.84 -3.59 10.65
N GLY A 402 -4.78 -4.34 10.33
CA GLY A 402 -4.69 -5.19 9.15
C GLY A 402 -5.73 -6.31 9.16
N ILE A 403 -5.92 -6.99 10.30
CA ILE A 403 -6.98 -8.01 10.45
C ILE A 403 -8.37 -7.35 10.33
N GLY A 404 -8.58 -6.19 10.96
CA GLY A 404 -9.82 -5.42 10.82
C GLY A 404 -10.08 -4.96 9.38
N GLY A 405 -9.03 -4.51 8.68
CA GLY A 405 -9.06 -4.11 7.28
C GLY A 405 -9.39 -5.27 6.35
N LEU A 406 -8.86 -6.46 6.62
CA LEU A 406 -9.20 -7.68 5.90
C LEU A 406 -10.69 -8.03 6.05
N ALA A 407 -11.24 -7.93 7.26
CA ALA A 407 -12.67 -8.16 7.49
C ALA A 407 -13.54 -7.17 6.70
N VAL A 408 -13.18 -5.88 6.69
CA VAL A 408 -13.86 -4.85 5.88
C VAL A 408 -13.73 -5.13 4.38
N ALA A 409 -12.55 -5.53 3.91
CA ALA A 409 -12.32 -5.88 2.50
C ALA A 409 -13.15 -7.08 2.06
N LEU A 410 -13.26 -8.11 2.91
CA LEU A 410 -14.11 -9.28 2.65
C LEU A 410 -15.59 -8.89 2.58
N ALA A 411 -16.04 -8.00 3.47
CA ALA A 411 -17.42 -7.49 3.44
C ALA A 411 -17.70 -6.60 2.21
N ALA A 412 -16.69 -5.85 1.74
CA ALA A 412 -16.82 -4.96 0.57
C ALA A 412 -16.56 -5.67 -0.77
N LYS A 413 -16.13 -6.94 -0.77
CA LYS A 413 -15.71 -7.71 -1.95
C LYS A 413 -16.70 -7.61 -3.11
N ASP A 414 -17.99 -7.81 -2.84
CA ASP A 414 -19.01 -7.83 -3.90
C ASP A 414 -19.24 -6.44 -4.52
N ILE A 415 -19.08 -5.37 -3.75
CA ILE A 415 -19.19 -3.99 -4.26
C ILE A 415 -18.05 -3.72 -5.24
N ILE A 416 -16.82 -4.08 -4.85
CA ILE A 416 -15.62 -3.91 -5.66
C ILE A 416 -15.70 -4.77 -6.93
N ALA A 417 -16.13 -6.02 -6.81
CA ALA A 417 -16.29 -6.93 -7.94
C ALA A 417 -17.27 -6.39 -8.99
N ASN A 418 -18.41 -5.83 -8.55
CA ASN A 418 -19.39 -5.24 -9.46
C ASN A 418 -18.87 -3.96 -10.14
N PHE A 419 -18.10 -3.13 -9.44
CA PHE A 419 -17.47 -1.94 -10.01
C PHE A 419 -16.48 -2.31 -11.12
N PHE A 420 -15.55 -3.25 -10.86
CA PHE A 420 -14.59 -3.67 -11.88
C PHE A 420 -15.25 -4.40 -13.05
N ALA A 421 -16.28 -5.21 -12.78
CA ALA A 421 -17.07 -5.82 -13.84
C ALA A 421 -17.75 -4.76 -14.72
N SER A 422 -18.23 -3.65 -14.15
CA SER A 422 -18.80 -2.55 -14.95
C SER A 422 -17.78 -1.93 -15.90
N ILE A 423 -16.56 -1.68 -15.45
CA ILE A 423 -15.49 -1.12 -16.27
C ILE A 423 -15.13 -2.09 -17.38
N LEU A 424 -15.00 -3.38 -17.06
CA LEU A 424 -14.66 -4.39 -18.04
C LEU A 424 -15.78 -4.57 -19.08
N LEU A 425 -17.05 -4.52 -18.68
CA LEU A 425 -18.19 -4.53 -19.60
C LEU A 425 -18.20 -3.33 -20.56
N LEU A 426 -17.67 -2.18 -20.16
CA LEU A 426 -17.56 -1.00 -21.05
C LEU A 426 -16.48 -1.18 -22.13
N PHE A 427 -15.44 -1.98 -21.86
CA PHE A 427 -14.39 -2.30 -22.82
C PHE A 427 -14.66 -3.60 -23.60
N ASP A 428 -15.50 -4.47 -23.06
CA ASP A 428 -15.90 -5.72 -23.69
C ASP A 428 -16.95 -5.46 -24.78
N ASN A 429 -16.63 -5.87 -26.00
CA ASN A 429 -17.56 -5.78 -27.13
C ASN A 429 -18.51 -7.00 -27.19
N SER A 430 -18.75 -7.73 -26.10
CA SER A 430 -19.70 -8.85 -26.10
C SER A 430 -21.16 -8.40 -26.29
N PHE A 431 -21.54 -7.24 -25.75
CA PHE A 431 -22.84 -6.61 -26.00
C PHE A 431 -22.81 -5.11 -25.72
N ASN A 432 -23.73 -4.36 -26.33
CA ASN A 432 -23.91 -2.94 -26.15
C ASN A 432 -25.31 -2.62 -25.59
N GLN A 433 -25.49 -1.39 -25.11
CA GLN A 433 -26.82 -0.87 -24.80
C GLN A 433 -27.71 -0.92 -26.06
N GLY A 434 -28.92 -1.47 -25.92
CA GLY A 434 -29.85 -1.71 -27.03
C GLY A 434 -29.73 -3.09 -27.68
N ASP A 435 -28.71 -3.89 -27.36
CA ASP A 435 -28.59 -5.26 -27.88
C ASP A 435 -29.64 -6.18 -27.23
N TRP A 436 -30.18 -7.11 -28.02
CA TRP A 436 -30.95 -8.24 -27.53
C TRP A 436 -29.98 -9.33 -27.11
N VAL A 437 -30.01 -9.67 -25.82
CA VAL A 437 -29.11 -10.63 -25.20
C VAL A 437 -29.88 -11.66 -24.38
N GLU A 438 -29.27 -12.84 -24.22
CA GLU A 438 -29.65 -13.83 -23.22
C GLU A 438 -28.44 -14.03 -22.29
N VAL A 439 -28.62 -13.68 -21.01
CA VAL A 439 -27.56 -13.77 -20.00
C VAL A 439 -28.14 -14.40 -18.73
N SER A 440 -27.49 -15.45 -18.22
CA SER A 440 -27.94 -16.17 -17.01
C SER A 440 -29.41 -16.64 -17.10
N GLY A 441 -29.87 -17.05 -18.29
CA GLY A 441 -31.24 -17.49 -18.54
C GLY A 441 -32.27 -16.36 -18.65
N ILE A 442 -31.86 -15.10 -18.57
CA ILE A 442 -32.74 -13.94 -18.78
C ILE A 442 -32.53 -13.42 -20.20
N GLU A 443 -33.62 -13.40 -20.97
CA GLU A 443 -33.63 -12.92 -22.34
C GLU A 443 -34.33 -11.56 -22.44
N GLY A 444 -33.69 -10.60 -23.12
CA GLY A 444 -34.27 -9.29 -23.33
C GLY A 444 -33.30 -8.27 -23.93
N THR A 445 -33.72 -7.01 -24.01
CA THR A 445 -32.92 -5.91 -24.54
C THR A 445 -32.19 -5.16 -23.43
N VAL A 446 -30.91 -4.88 -23.62
CA VAL A 446 -30.11 -4.11 -22.65
C VAL A 446 -30.57 -2.66 -22.62
N VAL A 447 -31.05 -2.20 -21.46
CA VAL A 447 -31.54 -0.82 -21.25
C VAL A 447 -30.43 0.10 -20.82
N GLU A 448 -29.60 -0.30 -19.85
CA GLU A 448 -28.53 0.51 -19.28
C GLU A 448 -27.46 -0.40 -18.67
N ILE A 449 -26.19 -0.07 -18.88
CA ILE A 449 -25.06 -0.66 -18.17
C ILE A 449 -24.63 0.36 -17.09
N GLY A 450 -25.05 0.12 -15.84
CA GLY A 450 -24.72 0.99 -14.72
C GLY A 450 -23.45 0.54 -13.98
N LEU A 451 -23.05 1.30 -12.96
CA LEU A 451 -21.80 1.04 -12.21
C LEU A 451 -21.80 -0.28 -11.41
N ARG A 452 -22.97 -0.74 -10.96
CA ARG A 452 -23.12 -1.97 -10.16
C ARG A 452 -23.92 -3.06 -10.87
N LYS A 453 -24.82 -2.66 -11.77
CA LYS A 453 -25.81 -3.53 -12.38
C LYS A 453 -26.06 -3.15 -13.83
N THR A 454 -26.43 -4.12 -14.64
CA THR A 454 -27.00 -3.93 -15.97
C THR A 454 -28.50 -4.19 -15.89
N THR A 455 -29.26 -3.33 -16.54
CA THR A 455 -30.71 -3.43 -16.62
C THR A 455 -31.10 -4.04 -17.95
N ILE A 456 -31.83 -5.15 -17.92
CA ILE A 456 -32.36 -5.82 -19.12
C ILE A 456 -33.88 -5.72 -19.11
N ARG A 457 -34.47 -5.32 -20.23
CA ARG A 457 -35.92 -5.34 -20.44
C ARG A 457 -36.31 -6.62 -21.16
N THR A 458 -37.05 -7.47 -20.46
CA THR A 458 -37.59 -8.72 -21.01
C THR A 458 -38.71 -8.44 -22.03
N PHE A 459 -39.08 -9.46 -22.82
CA PHE A 459 -40.18 -9.35 -23.79
C PHE A 459 -41.56 -9.14 -23.15
N ASP A 460 -41.72 -9.52 -21.88
CA ASP A 460 -42.89 -9.19 -21.05
C ASP A 460 -42.83 -7.74 -20.49
N ASN A 461 -41.90 -6.93 -21.01
CA ASN A 461 -41.67 -5.53 -20.62
C ASN A 461 -41.24 -5.32 -19.16
N CYS A 462 -40.78 -6.37 -18.46
CA CYS A 462 -40.25 -6.27 -17.10
C CYS A 462 -38.76 -5.86 -17.10
N LEU A 463 -38.36 -4.99 -16.16
CA LEU A 463 -36.96 -4.61 -15.94
C LEU A 463 -36.30 -5.58 -14.95
N VAL A 464 -35.29 -6.30 -15.43
CA VAL A 464 -34.48 -7.21 -14.63
C VAL A 464 -33.13 -6.56 -14.36
N PHE A 465 -32.71 -6.57 -13.09
CA PHE A 465 -31.48 -5.93 -12.62
C PHE A 465 -30.45 -6.99 -12.28
N LEU A 466 -29.44 -7.13 -13.12
CA LEU A 466 -28.38 -8.13 -12.94
C LEU A 466 -27.11 -7.47 -12.39
N PRO A 467 -26.49 -8.02 -11.33
CA PRO A 467 -25.17 -7.56 -10.89
C PRO A 467 -24.15 -7.74 -12.02
N ASN A 468 -23.29 -6.74 -12.22
CA ASN A 468 -22.29 -6.76 -13.30
C ASN A 468 -21.32 -7.94 -13.14
N SER A 469 -20.96 -8.29 -11.90
CA SER A 469 -20.08 -9.43 -11.64
C SER A 469 -20.70 -10.76 -12.07
N THR A 470 -22.03 -10.88 -11.98
CA THR A 470 -22.77 -12.07 -12.44
C THR A 470 -22.77 -12.17 -13.96
N ILE A 471 -22.94 -11.05 -14.67
CA ILE A 471 -22.92 -11.00 -16.14
C ILE A 471 -21.55 -11.39 -16.68
N MET A 472 -20.48 -10.84 -16.09
CA MET A 472 -19.10 -11.12 -16.50
C MET A 472 -18.72 -12.60 -16.32
N GLY A 473 -19.28 -13.26 -15.30
CA GLY A 473 -19.05 -14.69 -15.05
C GLY A 473 -19.99 -15.63 -15.80
N ALA A 474 -20.96 -15.11 -16.55
CA ALA A 474 -21.97 -15.91 -17.24
C ALA A 474 -21.72 -15.99 -18.74
N ASN A 475 -22.28 -17.03 -19.37
CA ASN A 475 -22.34 -17.10 -20.83
C ASN A 475 -23.30 -16.04 -21.35
N ILE A 476 -22.85 -15.28 -22.35
CA ILE A 476 -23.62 -14.22 -23.00
C ILE A 476 -23.95 -14.67 -24.42
N LYS A 477 -25.24 -14.80 -24.75
CA LYS A 477 -25.67 -14.91 -26.15
C LYS A 477 -26.12 -13.53 -26.61
N ASN A 478 -25.47 -12.98 -27.62
CA ASN A 478 -25.89 -11.72 -28.23
C ASN A 478 -26.60 -11.99 -29.55
N TRP A 479 -27.91 -11.84 -29.52
CA TRP A 479 -28.78 -12.06 -30.66
C TRP A 479 -28.77 -10.89 -31.67
N SER A 480 -28.39 -9.69 -31.24
CA SER A 480 -28.23 -8.51 -32.13
C SER A 480 -26.98 -8.57 -33.00
N LYS A 481 -25.96 -9.34 -32.60
CA LYS A 481 -24.69 -9.45 -33.35
C LYS A 481 -24.67 -10.55 -34.42
N ARG A 482 -25.80 -11.21 -34.69
CA ARG A 482 -25.92 -12.16 -35.80
C ARG A 482 -25.61 -11.43 -37.11
N ARG A 483 -24.66 -11.94 -37.90
CA ARG A 483 -24.26 -11.34 -39.19
C ARG A 483 -25.11 -11.79 -40.36
N MET A 484 -25.70 -12.98 -40.27
CA MET A 484 -26.54 -13.54 -41.31
C MET A 484 -27.67 -14.35 -40.70
N GLY A 485 -28.90 -14.05 -41.13
CA GLY A 485 -30.05 -14.94 -41.05
C GLY A 485 -30.52 -15.43 -39.69
N ARG A 486 -31.59 -16.23 -39.71
CA ARG A 486 -32.03 -17.04 -38.58
C ARG A 486 -32.15 -18.49 -39.01
N HIS A 487 -31.65 -19.36 -38.15
CA HIS A 487 -31.74 -20.79 -38.38
C HIS A 487 -33.19 -21.29 -38.32
N VAL A 488 -33.58 -22.11 -39.29
CA VAL A 488 -34.86 -22.80 -39.33
C VAL A 488 -34.58 -24.30 -39.44
N ARG A 489 -35.04 -25.03 -38.42
CA ARG A 489 -35.15 -26.49 -38.45
C ARG A 489 -36.62 -26.86 -38.35
N MET A 490 -37.13 -27.59 -39.34
CA MET A 490 -38.53 -27.98 -39.39
C MET A 490 -38.68 -29.39 -39.96
N TYR A 491 -39.74 -30.07 -39.54
CA TYR A 491 -40.09 -31.40 -40.01
C TYR A 491 -41.43 -31.34 -40.74
N LEU A 492 -41.46 -31.83 -41.97
CA LEU A 492 -42.65 -31.99 -42.78
C LEU A 492 -43.06 -33.46 -42.74
N GLY A 493 -44.14 -33.78 -42.02
CA GLY A 493 -44.67 -35.14 -41.93
C GLY A 493 -45.63 -35.44 -43.07
N VAL A 494 -45.30 -36.46 -43.89
CA VAL A 494 -46.18 -36.96 -44.96
C VAL A 494 -46.74 -38.34 -44.62
N GLY A 495 -47.88 -38.68 -45.22
CA GLY A 495 -48.58 -39.95 -44.98
C GLY A 495 -47.76 -41.19 -45.35
N TYR A 496 -48.03 -42.31 -44.67
CA TYR A 496 -47.40 -43.61 -44.93
C TYR A 496 -47.85 -44.28 -46.24
N ASP A 497 -48.87 -43.74 -46.89
CA ASP A 497 -49.30 -44.10 -48.24
C ASP A 497 -48.35 -43.56 -49.34
N ALA A 498 -47.36 -42.73 -48.96
CA ALA A 498 -46.33 -42.22 -49.85
C ALA A 498 -45.39 -43.33 -50.36
N THR A 499 -45.20 -43.42 -51.69
CA THR A 499 -44.22 -44.35 -52.27
C THR A 499 -42.80 -43.76 -52.20
N PRO A 500 -41.75 -44.60 -52.14
CA PRO A 500 -40.36 -44.15 -52.11
C PRO A 500 -40.01 -43.17 -53.24
N GLU A 501 -40.50 -43.42 -54.45
CA GLU A 501 -40.20 -42.60 -55.64
C GLU A 501 -40.78 -41.18 -55.49
N LYS A 502 -41.99 -41.06 -54.94
CA LYS A 502 -42.62 -39.75 -54.66
C LYS A 502 -41.89 -39.01 -53.56
N LEU A 503 -41.39 -39.71 -52.53
CA LEU A 503 -40.62 -39.13 -51.44
C LEU A 503 -39.27 -38.61 -51.92
N GLU A 504 -38.55 -39.40 -52.73
CA GLU A 504 -37.29 -38.99 -53.34
C GLU A 504 -37.46 -37.76 -54.24
N GLN A 505 -38.51 -37.75 -55.07
CA GLN A 505 -38.81 -36.60 -55.93
C GLN A 505 -39.21 -35.36 -55.11
N CYS A 506 -40.02 -35.51 -54.06
CA CYS A 506 -40.39 -34.40 -53.18
C CYS A 506 -39.17 -33.81 -52.45
N VAL A 507 -38.28 -34.65 -51.91
CA VAL A 507 -37.02 -34.22 -51.30
C VAL A 507 -36.16 -33.45 -52.29
N LYS A 508 -36.09 -33.92 -53.55
CA LYS A 508 -35.35 -33.25 -54.62
C LYS A 508 -35.95 -31.88 -54.96
N ASP A 509 -37.27 -31.78 -55.15
CA ASP A 509 -37.98 -30.54 -55.44
C ASP A 509 -37.83 -29.51 -54.30
N LEU A 510 -37.97 -29.96 -53.04
CA LEU A 510 -37.77 -29.11 -51.85
C LEU A 510 -36.33 -28.60 -51.75
N ARG A 511 -35.35 -29.46 -52.04
CA ARG A 511 -33.93 -29.08 -52.07
C ARG A 511 -33.66 -28.05 -53.16
N GLU A 512 -34.17 -28.26 -54.37
CA GLU A 512 -34.02 -27.33 -55.49
C GLU A 512 -34.67 -25.97 -55.20
N PHE A 513 -35.86 -25.97 -54.60
CA PHE A 513 -36.53 -24.75 -54.18
C PHE A 513 -35.72 -23.97 -53.12
N LEU A 514 -35.21 -24.64 -52.08
CA LEU A 514 -34.39 -23.96 -51.07
C LEU A 514 -33.08 -23.39 -51.66
N HIS A 515 -32.48 -24.05 -52.65
CA HIS A 515 -31.28 -23.53 -53.33
C HIS A 515 -31.56 -22.34 -54.26
N THR A 516 -32.81 -22.09 -54.64
CA THR A 516 -33.18 -21.01 -55.57
C THR A 516 -33.99 -19.88 -54.92
N SER A 517 -34.48 -20.07 -53.70
CA SER A 517 -35.35 -19.10 -53.01
C SER A 517 -34.58 -17.91 -52.43
N ASP A 518 -34.91 -16.70 -52.86
CA ASP A 518 -34.32 -15.44 -52.34
C ASP A 518 -34.49 -15.21 -50.81
N LEU A 519 -35.38 -15.98 -50.17
CA LEU A 519 -35.65 -15.91 -48.72
C LEU A 519 -34.68 -16.76 -47.90
N VAL A 520 -33.95 -17.68 -48.54
CA VAL A 520 -32.95 -18.56 -47.93
C VAL A 520 -31.58 -17.92 -48.12
N ALA A 521 -30.72 -18.01 -47.11
CA ALA A 521 -29.35 -17.51 -47.22
C ALA A 521 -28.47 -18.50 -48.01
N HIS A 522 -27.80 -18.02 -49.06
CA HIS A 522 -26.85 -18.80 -49.88
C HIS A 522 -25.40 -18.32 -49.69
N ASP A 523 -24.41 -19.12 -50.11
CA ASP A 523 -22.97 -18.76 -50.03
C ASP A 523 -22.67 -17.38 -50.61
N GLU A 524 -23.40 -16.99 -51.66
CA GLU A 524 -23.23 -15.71 -52.33
C GLU A 524 -23.68 -14.51 -51.49
N ASP A 525 -24.51 -14.71 -50.47
CA ASP A 525 -25.04 -13.65 -49.61
C ASP A 525 -24.09 -13.30 -48.45
N SER A 526 -22.95 -13.98 -48.33
CA SER A 526 -21.92 -13.81 -47.30
C SER A 526 -21.74 -12.36 -46.80
N ALA A 527 -21.75 -12.19 -45.48
CA ALA A 527 -21.53 -10.92 -44.80
C ALA A 527 -20.18 -10.24 -45.16
N LEU A 528 -19.26 -10.97 -45.82
CA LEU A 528 -18.00 -10.47 -46.35
C LEU A 528 -18.16 -9.57 -47.58
N LYS A 529 -19.26 -9.66 -48.36
CA LYS A 529 -19.48 -8.80 -49.54
C LYS A 529 -19.84 -7.35 -49.19
N TYR A 530 -20.33 -7.11 -47.97
CA TYR A 530 -20.76 -5.79 -47.49
C TYR A 530 -19.76 -5.14 -46.50
N GLY A 531 -18.62 -5.78 -46.22
CA GLY A 531 -17.73 -5.43 -45.11
C GLY A 531 -16.38 -4.80 -45.51
N ASP A 532 -16.10 -3.66 -44.88
CA ASP A 532 -14.90 -2.82 -44.83
C ASP A 532 -13.53 -3.55 -44.93
N HIS A 533 -12.49 -2.84 -45.39
CA HIS A 533 -11.13 -3.32 -45.71
C HIS A 533 -10.43 -4.12 -44.57
N THR A 534 -10.93 -4.00 -43.33
CA THR A 534 -10.43 -4.69 -42.14
C THR A 534 -10.72 -6.20 -42.11
N THR A 535 -11.72 -6.68 -42.85
CA THR A 535 -12.13 -8.10 -42.84
C THR A 535 -11.13 -9.01 -43.55
N LYS A 536 -10.37 -8.46 -44.51
CA LYS A 536 -9.35 -9.16 -45.30
C LYS A 536 -8.14 -9.60 -44.47
N TYR A 537 -7.81 -8.87 -43.40
CA TYR A 537 -6.70 -9.19 -42.50
C TYR A 537 -7.05 -10.26 -41.44
N ARG A 538 -8.34 -10.46 -41.14
CA ARG A 538 -8.81 -11.44 -40.15
C ARG A 538 -8.96 -12.86 -40.71
N GLN A 539 -8.94 -13.03 -42.02
CA GLN A 539 -9.05 -14.34 -42.70
C GLN A 539 -7.94 -15.32 -42.28
N ASN A 540 -6.79 -14.81 -41.83
CA ASN A 540 -5.66 -15.62 -41.35
C ASN A 540 -5.72 -15.95 -39.85
N LEU A 541 -6.69 -15.41 -39.10
CA LEU A 541 -6.81 -15.56 -37.65
C LEU A 541 -8.04 -16.37 -37.23
N VAL A 542 -9.08 -16.43 -38.06
CA VAL A 542 -10.34 -17.14 -37.81
C VAL A 542 -10.83 -17.75 -39.13
N SER A 543 -11.50 -18.90 -39.07
CA SER A 543 -12.09 -19.56 -40.24
C SER A 543 -12.96 -18.60 -41.05
N ILE A 544 -12.85 -18.64 -42.38
CA ILE A 544 -13.63 -17.79 -43.30
C ILE A 544 -15.12 -17.95 -43.00
N ASN A 545 -15.61 -19.17 -42.79
CA ASN A 545 -17.02 -19.45 -42.49
C ASN A 545 -17.53 -18.77 -41.20
N ASP A 546 -16.65 -18.58 -40.20
CA ASP A 546 -17.00 -17.85 -38.98
C ASP A 546 -17.03 -16.33 -39.21
N LEU A 547 -16.27 -15.83 -40.20
CA LEU A 547 -16.32 -14.43 -40.64
C LEU A 547 -17.58 -14.14 -41.48
N GLU A 548 -18.07 -15.12 -42.25
CA GLU A 548 -19.33 -15.06 -43.02
C GLU A 548 -20.58 -15.09 -42.12
N GLY A 549 -20.42 -15.56 -40.88
CA GLY A 549 -21.44 -15.48 -39.83
C GLY A 549 -22.36 -16.69 -39.73
N TYR A 550 -22.16 -17.74 -40.54
CA TYR A 550 -22.86 -19.02 -40.47
C TYR A 550 -22.11 -20.11 -41.25
N LYS A 551 -22.37 -21.38 -40.93
CA LYS A 551 -21.99 -22.50 -41.80
C LYS A 551 -23.13 -22.73 -42.78
N ASN A 552 -22.90 -22.62 -44.09
CA ASN A 552 -23.93 -22.82 -45.11
C ASN A 552 -24.38 -24.28 -45.18
N ALA A 553 -25.17 -24.68 -44.19
CA ALA A 553 -25.85 -25.95 -44.15
C ALA A 553 -27.30 -25.69 -44.56
N CYS A 554 -27.58 -25.97 -45.83
CA CYS A 554 -28.93 -26.15 -46.34
C CYS A 554 -29.05 -27.63 -46.73
N TYR A 555 -29.89 -28.38 -46.02
CA TYR A 555 -30.16 -29.76 -46.40
C TYR A 555 -31.62 -30.14 -46.21
N VAL A 556 -32.06 -31.03 -47.10
CA VAL A 556 -33.37 -31.67 -47.11
C VAL A 556 -33.15 -33.16 -47.16
N ALA A 557 -33.68 -33.88 -46.18
CA ALA A 557 -33.54 -35.33 -46.10
C ALA A 557 -34.74 -35.97 -45.42
N LEU A 558 -35.02 -37.22 -45.75
CA LEU A 558 -35.85 -38.07 -44.90
C LEU A 558 -35.09 -38.30 -43.58
N SER A 559 -35.72 -37.98 -42.47
CA SER A 559 -35.08 -37.94 -41.16
C SER A 559 -35.56 -39.09 -40.25
N GLU A 560 -36.88 -39.34 -40.22
CA GLU A 560 -37.47 -40.30 -39.28
C GLU A 560 -38.80 -40.89 -39.80
N PHE A 561 -39.08 -42.14 -39.43
CA PHE A 561 -40.41 -42.75 -39.49
C PHE A 561 -41.10 -42.58 -38.13
N ALA A 562 -41.92 -41.55 -37.97
CA ALA A 562 -42.61 -41.21 -36.72
C ALA A 562 -43.99 -41.90 -36.62
N ASP A 563 -44.58 -41.95 -35.43
CA ASP A 563 -45.80 -42.73 -35.12
C ASP A 563 -46.95 -42.67 -36.14
N SER A 564 -47.11 -41.58 -36.88
CA SER A 564 -48.14 -41.41 -37.91
C SER A 564 -47.64 -40.76 -39.20
N SER A 565 -46.33 -40.56 -39.36
CA SER A 565 -45.78 -39.80 -40.49
C SER A 565 -44.38 -40.24 -40.88
N ILE A 566 -44.05 -40.05 -42.16
CA ILE A 566 -42.68 -40.05 -42.64
C ILE A 566 -42.18 -38.61 -42.64
N ASN A 567 -41.17 -38.29 -41.83
CA ASN A 567 -40.70 -36.92 -41.61
C ASN A 567 -39.57 -36.56 -42.58
N ILE A 568 -39.79 -35.51 -43.37
CA ILE A 568 -38.75 -34.82 -44.15
C ILE A 568 -38.23 -33.67 -43.29
N GLU A 569 -36.95 -33.70 -42.93
CA GLU A 569 -36.28 -32.61 -42.23
C GLU A 569 -35.78 -31.57 -43.22
N LEU A 570 -36.15 -30.31 -42.96
CA LEU A 570 -35.59 -29.13 -43.59
C LEU A 570 -34.71 -28.41 -42.58
N TYR A 571 -33.47 -28.15 -42.98
CA TYR A 571 -32.48 -27.42 -42.20
C TYR A 571 -31.88 -26.34 -43.11
N PHE A 572 -32.09 -25.07 -42.78
CA PHE A 572 -31.58 -23.93 -43.55
C PHE A 572 -31.53 -22.65 -42.70
N TYR A 573 -30.92 -21.60 -43.24
CA TYR A 573 -30.95 -20.26 -42.66
C TYR A 573 -31.78 -19.33 -43.56
N THR A 574 -32.64 -18.50 -42.97
CA THR A 574 -33.31 -17.42 -43.72
C THR A 574 -32.32 -16.30 -43.99
N LYS A 575 -32.56 -15.49 -45.03
CA LYS A 575 -31.80 -14.24 -45.25
C LYS A 575 -32.12 -13.17 -44.21
N GLU A 576 -33.39 -13.07 -43.83
CA GLU A 576 -33.91 -12.05 -42.92
C GLU A 576 -33.49 -12.27 -41.46
N ILE A 577 -33.02 -11.20 -40.80
CA ILE A 577 -32.63 -11.17 -39.38
C ILE A 577 -33.74 -10.55 -38.51
N GLY A 578 -34.48 -9.58 -39.07
CA GLY A 578 -35.55 -8.84 -38.41
C GLY A 578 -36.64 -9.76 -37.88
N GLY A 579 -37.18 -9.47 -36.68
CA GLY A 579 -38.16 -10.35 -36.05
C GLY A 579 -39.47 -10.49 -36.84
N LYS A 580 -39.90 -9.41 -37.50
CA LYS A 580 -41.09 -9.39 -38.36
C LYS A 580 -40.80 -10.06 -39.70
N ASP A 581 -39.76 -9.61 -40.39
CA ASP A 581 -39.40 -10.08 -41.74
C ASP A 581 -39.05 -11.57 -41.74
N PHE A 582 -38.38 -12.06 -40.70
CA PHE A 582 -38.17 -13.50 -40.49
C PHE A 582 -39.47 -14.29 -40.43
N ARG A 583 -40.48 -13.81 -39.70
CA ARG A 583 -41.77 -14.50 -39.57
C ARG A 583 -42.53 -14.52 -40.89
N GLU A 584 -42.48 -13.42 -41.64
CA GLU A 584 -43.09 -13.31 -42.98
C GLU A 584 -42.37 -14.22 -43.99
N ALA A 585 -41.04 -14.22 -44.01
CA ALA A 585 -40.24 -15.10 -44.85
C ALA A 585 -40.52 -16.59 -44.54
N ARG A 586 -40.55 -16.94 -43.25
CA ARG A 586 -40.87 -18.31 -42.81
C ARG A 586 -42.28 -18.73 -43.24
N GLN A 587 -43.28 -17.84 -43.11
CA GLN A 587 -44.64 -18.12 -43.57
C GLN A 587 -44.68 -18.38 -45.08
N SER A 588 -44.02 -17.52 -45.87
CA SER A 588 -43.96 -17.65 -47.33
C SER A 588 -43.31 -18.98 -47.76
N LEU A 589 -42.20 -19.34 -47.12
CA LEU A 589 -41.51 -20.62 -47.34
C LEU A 589 -42.42 -21.81 -47.00
N MET A 590 -43.11 -21.76 -45.85
CA MET A 590 -44.03 -22.83 -45.44
C MET A 590 -45.17 -23.06 -46.44
N LEU A 591 -45.76 -21.99 -46.98
CA LEU A 591 -46.80 -22.10 -48.00
C LEU A 591 -46.28 -22.72 -49.29
N GLU A 592 -45.03 -22.44 -49.68
CA GLU A 592 -44.43 -23.06 -50.86
C GLU A 592 -44.09 -24.53 -50.64
N PHE A 593 -43.61 -24.90 -49.45
CA PHE A 593 -43.41 -26.32 -49.11
C PHE A 593 -44.72 -27.12 -49.20
N MET A 594 -45.85 -26.53 -48.81
CA MET A 594 -47.17 -27.17 -48.99
C MET A 594 -47.48 -27.42 -50.47
N ARG A 595 -47.25 -26.42 -51.34
CA ARG A 595 -47.45 -26.56 -52.79
C ARG A 595 -46.54 -27.63 -53.40
N ILE A 596 -45.29 -27.72 -52.95
CA ILE A 596 -44.33 -28.74 -53.43
C ILE A 596 -44.76 -30.15 -53.01
N ILE A 597 -45.25 -30.32 -51.78
CA ILE A 597 -45.77 -31.61 -51.30
C ILE A 597 -46.99 -32.04 -52.12
N GLU A 598 -47.97 -31.14 -52.31
CA GLU A 598 -49.17 -31.42 -53.10
C GLU A 598 -48.85 -31.72 -54.58
N LYS A 599 -47.92 -30.98 -55.19
CA LYS A 599 -47.44 -31.20 -56.56
C LYS A 599 -46.87 -32.60 -56.77
N ASN A 600 -46.22 -33.15 -55.75
CA ASN A 600 -45.64 -34.51 -55.77
C ASN A 600 -46.67 -35.60 -55.43
N GLY A 601 -47.95 -35.24 -55.26
CA GLY A 601 -49.04 -36.18 -54.96
C GLY A 601 -48.87 -36.85 -53.59
N LEU A 602 -48.28 -36.12 -52.64
CA LEU A 602 -48.15 -36.48 -51.24
C LEU A 602 -49.17 -35.69 -50.42
N THR A 603 -49.60 -36.24 -49.30
CA THR A 603 -50.48 -35.56 -48.34
C THR A 603 -49.80 -35.41 -47.00
N PHE A 604 -50.10 -34.32 -46.29
CA PHE A 604 -49.64 -34.16 -44.92
C PHE A 604 -50.27 -35.22 -44.04
N ALA A 605 -49.44 -35.84 -43.21
CA ALA A 605 -49.90 -36.81 -42.24
C ALA A 605 -50.73 -36.15 -41.15
N PHE A 606 -51.88 -36.75 -40.85
CA PHE A 606 -52.62 -36.46 -39.63
C PHE A 606 -52.26 -37.50 -38.56
N PRO A 607 -52.35 -37.14 -37.27
CA PRO A 607 -52.27 -38.13 -36.20
C PRO A 607 -53.24 -39.28 -36.46
N SER A 608 -52.70 -40.49 -36.63
CA SER A 608 -53.43 -41.67 -37.07
C SER A 608 -53.50 -42.71 -35.94
N ARG A 609 -54.63 -43.39 -35.83
CA ARG A 609 -54.82 -44.47 -34.85
C ARG A 609 -55.63 -45.60 -35.46
N SER A 610 -55.17 -46.83 -35.23
CA SER A 610 -55.95 -48.03 -35.50
C SER A 610 -56.79 -48.33 -34.26
N ILE A 611 -58.11 -48.27 -34.38
CA ILE A 611 -59.04 -48.59 -33.28
C ILE A 611 -59.50 -50.03 -33.45
N TYR A 612 -59.14 -50.89 -32.49
CA TYR A 612 -59.69 -52.24 -32.39
C TYR A 612 -61.04 -52.17 -31.66
N ILE A 613 -62.13 -52.52 -32.35
CA ILE A 613 -63.48 -52.54 -31.77
C ILE A 613 -63.78 -53.99 -31.35
N GLU A 614 -63.78 -54.26 -30.04
CA GLU A 614 -63.95 -55.62 -29.50
C GLU A 614 -65.35 -56.19 -29.71
N ASN A 615 -66.40 -55.35 -29.64
CA ASN A 615 -67.77 -55.73 -29.90
C ASN A 615 -68.47 -54.65 -30.73
N LEU A 616 -69.00 -55.03 -31.89
CA LEU A 616 -69.92 -54.18 -32.65
C LEU A 616 -71.27 -54.14 -31.91
N PRO A 617 -71.92 -52.97 -31.79
CA PRO A 617 -73.32 -52.93 -31.34
C PRO A 617 -74.16 -53.81 -32.28
N PRO A 618 -75.20 -54.50 -31.77
CA PRO A 618 -76.01 -55.39 -32.60
C PRO A 618 -76.53 -54.64 -33.82
N LEU A 619 -76.17 -55.13 -35.01
CA LEU A 619 -76.70 -54.62 -36.27
C LEU A 619 -78.22 -54.87 -36.28
N ASP A 620 -79.02 -53.81 -36.13
CA ASP A 620 -80.46 -53.88 -36.37
C ASP A 620 -80.72 -54.00 -37.87
N LEU A 621 -80.64 -55.23 -38.38
CA LEU A 621 -80.93 -55.57 -39.78
C LEU A 621 -82.45 -55.56 -40.09
N GLN A 622 -83.32 -55.04 -39.21
CA GLN A 622 -84.76 -54.96 -39.45
C GLN A 622 -85.29 -53.56 -39.83
N ALA A 623 -84.46 -52.51 -39.86
CA ALA A 623 -84.88 -51.17 -40.27
C ALA A 623 -84.62 -50.84 -41.77
N LYS A 624 -84.90 -51.76 -42.70
CA LYS A 624 -85.22 -51.43 -44.11
C LYS A 624 -85.84 -52.60 -44.87
N ALA A 625 -87.01 -53.03 -44.39
CA ALA A 625 -88.00 -53.72 -45.22
C ALA A 625 -89.36 -53.03 -45.05
N ILE A 626 -89.45 -51.72 -45.33
CA ILE A 626 -90.72 -51.04 -45.60
C ILE A 626 -90.52 -50.02 -46.72
N LYS A 627 -91.06 -50.39 -47.90
CA LYS A 627 -91.47 -49.62 -49.09
C LYS A 627 -90.53 -48.60 -49.72
#